data_AF-A0A0D2KJX1-F1
#
_entry.id   AF-A0A0D2KJX1-F1
#
_cell.length_a   1.000
_cell.length_b   1.000
_cell.length_c   1.000
_cell.angle_alpha   90.00
_cell.angle_beta   90.00
_cell.angle_gamma   90.00
#
_symmetry.space_group_name_H-M   'P 1'
#
loop_
_entity.id
_entity.type
_entity.pdbx_description
1 polymer ?
#
loop_
_entity_poly.entity_id
_entity_poly.type
_entity_poly.pdbx_seq_one_letter_code
_entity_poly.pdbx_strand_id
1 'polypeptide(L)'
;LFVCMLSVENKIDAFRSAAPPYQLSEELKTNINNYSVAVMLSVNVSAYKGGVPRNHVLDILKRYRFDLPPGIEHDLANWEKISAYVSYALTQTRSKVKKAIRESIKANTNIFTLSQAIVQSTPCRTTVQLCARVALMRAIHEECNGGEKYWNLIDARLEFIRSRAGSSASKMAKAFNEVLRLDRAKYGADDEYIIGDTITDEWQQRVDEVVAGTSDT
;
A
#
# COMPACT_ATOMS: atom_id res chain seq x y z
N LEU A 1 -38.22 38.67 -7.58
CA LEU A 1 -37.49 37.72 -6.70
C LEU A 1 -37.70 36.26 -7.11
N PHE A 2 -38.94 35.74 -7.12
CA PHE A 2 -39.22 34.35 -7.51
C PHE A 2 -38.76 33.97 -8.93
N VAL A 3 -38.98 34.83 -9.92
CA VAL A 3 -38.52 34.61 -11.32
C VAL A 3 -36.99 34.54 -11.43
N CYS A 4 -36.26 35.32 -10.63
CA CYS A 4 -34.80 35.26 -10.60
C CYS A 4 -34.31 33.95 -9.97
N MET A 5 -35.00 33.46 -8.93
CA MET A 5 -34.68 32.19 -8.27
C MET A 5 -34.88 31.00 -9.21
N LEU A 6 -36.03 30.95 -9.92
CA LEU A 6 -36.29 29.95 -10.96
C LEU A 6 -35.27 30.01 -12.11
N SER A 7 -34.84 31.22 -12.52
CA SER A 7 -33.81 31.34 -13.56
C SER A 7 -32.45 30.83 -13.10
N VAL A 8 -32.11 31.01 -11.81
CA VAL A 8 -30.88 30.49 -11.22
C VAL A 8 -30.96 28.97 -11.08
N GLU A 9 -32.07 28.41 -10.61
CA GLU A 9 -32.31 26.97 -10.53
C GLU A 9 -32.22 26.30 -11.91
N ASN A 10 -32.91 26.84 -12.90
CA ASN A 10 -32.86 26.31 -14.27
C ASN A 10 -31.45 26.36 -14.88
N LYS A 11 -30.68 27.43 -14.58
CA LYS A 11 -29.28 27.50 -15.01
C LYS A 11 -28.43 26.47 -14.28
N ILE A 12 -28.61 26.30 -12.98
CA ILE A 12 -27.90 25.28 -12.18
C ILE A 12 -28.21 23.88 -12.70
N ASP A 13 -29.47 23.57 -13.00
CA ASP A 13 -29.88 22.26 -13.51
C ASP A 13 -29.39 22.01 -14.94
N ALA A 14 -29.39 23.04 -15.80
CA ALA A 14 -28.77 22.96 -17.13
C ALA A 14 -27.25 22.74 -17.05
N PHE A 15 -26.57 23.41 -16.12
CA PHE A 15 -25.14 23.18 -15.87
C PHE A 15 -24.86 21.77 -15.33
N ARG A 16 -25.72 21.26 -14.44
CA ARG A 16 -25.61 19.89 -13.91
C ARG A 16 -25.83 18.83 -14.99
N SER A 17 -26.77 19.05 -15.90
CA SER A 17 -27.09 18.11 -16.99
C SER A 17 -26.11 18.16 -18.16
N ALA A 18 -25.40 19.28 -18.35
CA ALA A 18 -24.33 19.41 -19.35
C ALA A 18 -22.92 19.06 -18.82
N ALA A 19 -22.78 18.78 -17.53
CA ALA A 19 -21.48 18.47 -16.94
C ALA A 19 -20.95 17.12 -17.48
N PRO A 20 -19.68 17.05 -17.91
CA PRO A 20 -19.11 15.79 -18.37
C PRO A 20 -19.09 14.77 -17.21
N PRO A 21 -19.20 13.46 -17.51
CA PRO A 21 -19.08 12.42 -16.50
C PRO A 21 -17.76 12.60 -15.74
N TYR A 22 -17.81 12.53 -14.41
CA TYR A 22 -16.60 12.65 -13.59
C TYR A 22 -15.52 11.66 -14.05
N GLN A 23 -14.32 12.20 -14.23
CA GLN A 23 -13.10 11.47 -14.55
C GLN A 23 -12.05 11.78 -13.48
N LEU A 24 -11.25 10.77 -13.11
CA LEU A 24 -10.15 10.99 -12.18
C LEU A 24 -9.08 11.86 -12.84
N SER A 25 -8.63 12.90 -12.14
CA SER A 25 -7.49 13.72 -12.56
C SER A 25 -6.20 12.88 -12.62
N GLU A 26 -5.27 13.26 -13.49
CA GLU A 26 -3.96 12.59 -13.58
C GLU A 26 -3.13 12.75 -12.30
N GLU A 27 -3.30 13.87 -11.61
CA GLU A 27 -2.69 14.12 -10.30
C GLU A 27 -3.27 13.17 -9.23
N LEU A 28 -4.60 13.01 -9.16
CA LEU A 28 -5.23 12.04 -8.26
C LEU A 28 -4.77 10.61 -8.56
N LYS A 29 -4.65 10.22 -9.84
CA LYS A 29 -4.13 8.90 -10.22
C LYS A 29 -2.69 8.70 -9.75
N THR A 30 -1.83 9.71 -9.92
CA THR A 30 -0.44 9.68 -9.48
C THR A 30 -0.34 9.51 -7.96
N ASN A 31 -1.12 10.28 -7.21
CA ASN A 31 -1.21 10.16 -5.75
C ASN A 31 -1.71 8.77 -5.33
N ILE A 32 -2.76 8.24 -5.96
CA ILE A 32 -3.28 6.90 -5.67
C ILE A 32 -2.20 5.83 -5.88
N ASN A 33 -1.43 5.91 -6.97
CA ASN A 33 -0.35 4.97 -7.24
C ASN A 33 0.74 5.03 -6.17
N ASN A 34 1.18 6.23 -5.79
CA ASN A 34 2.20 6.42 -4.76
C ASN A 34 1.73 5.87 -3.40
N TYR A 35 0.53 6.25 -2.96
CA TYR A 35 -0.02 5.75 -1.69
C TYR A 35 -0.35 4.26 -1.71
N SER A 36 -0.70 3.68 -2.86
CA SER A 36 -0.88 2.23 -3.01
C SER A 36 0.42 1.47 -2.77
N VAL A 37 1.56 2.02 -3.21
CA VAL A 37 2.87 1.46 -2.90
C VAL A 37 3.19 1.66 -1.41
N ALA A 38 2.99 2.86 -0.87
CA ALA A 38 3.25 3.18 0.54
C ALA A 38 2.53 2.24 1.52
N VAL A 39 1.23 2.02 1.29
CA VAL A 39 0.39 1.14 2.11
C VAL A 39 0.86 -0.30 2.01
N MET A 40 1.36 -0.74 0.85
CA MET A 40 1.96 -2.07 0.68
C MET A 40 3.32 -2.20 1.35
N LEU A 41 4.07 -1.12 1.46
CA LEU A 41 5.37 -1.13 2.14
C LEU A 41 5.26 -0.90 3.65
N SER A 42 4.08 -0.48 4.12
CA SER A 42 3.82 -0.23 5.54
C SER A 42 4.03 -1.49 6.36
N VAL A 43 4.75 -1.32 7.47
CA VAL A 43 5.01 -2.38 8.45
C VAL A 43 3.79 -2.72 9.29
N ASN A 44 2.77 -1.86 9.28
CA ASN A 44 1.56 -2.01 10.09
C ASN A 44 0.41 -2.67 9.34
N VAL A 45 0.57 -2.93 8.04
CA VAL A 45 -0.50 -3.54 7.24
C VAL A 45 -0.75 -4.98 7.72
N SER A 46 -2.01 -5.27 7.99
CA SER A 46 -2.46 -6.58 8.46
C SER A 46 -2.59 -7.56 7.29
N ALA A 47 -3.09 -7.11 6.13
CA ALA A 47 -3.25 -7.94 4.94
C ALA A 47 -2.92 -7.17 3.66
N TYR A 48 -2.30 -7.85 2.70
CA TYR A 48 -2.00 -7.32 1.37
C TYR A 48 -3.13 -7.54 0.37
N LYS A 49 -4.09 -8.41 0.67
CA LYS A 49 -5.28 -8.67 -0.15
C LYS A 49 -6.57 -8.28 0.56
N GLY A 50 -7.63 -8.09 -0.23
CA GLY A 50 -8.96 -7.78 0.27
C GLY A 50 -9.20 -6.27 0.47
N GLY A 51 -10.17 -5.96 1.32
CA GLY A 51 -10.61 -4.59 1.58
C GLY A 51 -9.65 -3.76 2.45
N VAL A 52 -8.79 -4.41 3.25
CA VAL A 52 -7.87 -3.73 4.18
C VAL A 52 -6.98 -2.69 3.49
N PRO A 53 -6.13 -3.04 2.50
CA PRO A 53 -5.25 -2.05 1.88
C PRO A 53 -6.03 -1.01 1.08
N ARG A 54 -7.18 -1.40 0.51
CA ARG A 54 -8.06 -0.47 -0.21
C ARG A 54 -8.60 0.59 0.74
N ASN A 55 -9.09 0.19 1.90
CA ASN A 55 -9.66 1.10 2.89
C ASN A 55 -8.60 2.07 3.41
N HIS A 56 -7.38 1.60 3.72
CA HIS A 56 -6.29 2.50 4.13
C HIS A 56 -5.97 3.56 3.06
N VAL A 57 -5.88 3.18 1.79
CA VAL A 57 -5.66 4.18 0.71
C VAL A 57 -6.84 5.15 0.63
N LEU A 58 -8.09 4.67 0.69
CA LEU A 58 -9.27 5.54 0.67
C LEU A 58 -9.32 6.50 1.87
N ASP A 59 -8.91 6.05 3.06
CA ASP A 59 -8.86 6.87 4.27
C ASP A 59 -7.78 7.96 4.16
N ILE A 60 -6.62 7.64 3.57
CA ILE A 60 -5.59 8.63 3.23
C ILE A 60 -6.16 9.67 2.24
N LEU A 61 -6.84 9.24 1.18
CA LEU A 61 -7.43 10.15 0.20
C LEU A 61 -8.47 11.08 0.85
N LYS A 62 -9.34 10.55 1.72
CA LYS A 62 -10.33 11.34 2.47
C LYS A 62 -9.69 12.36 3.41
N ARG A 63 -8.58 11.98 4.07
CA ARG A 63 -7.88 12.82 5.04
C ARG A 63 -7.17 14.00 4.38
N TYR A 64 -6.42 13.74 3.31
CA TYR A 64 -5.63 14.78 2.64
C TYR A 64 -6.39 15.53 1.54
N ARG A 65 -7.57 15.02 1.16
CA ARG A 65 -8.51 15.57 0.18
C ARG A 65 -7.97 15.77 -1.25
N PHE A 66 -6.67 15.95 -1.48
CA PHE A 66 -6.03 16.12 -2.80
C PHE A 66 -6.96 16.84 -3.81
N ASP A 67 -7.20 16.24 -4.97
CA ASP A 67 -8.14 16.72 -6.00
C ASP A 67 -9.57 16.17 -5.86
N LEU A 68 -9.96 15.67 -4.68
CA LEU A 68 -11.30 15.13 -4.50
C LEU A 68 -12.33 16.26 -4.48
N PRO A 69 -13.36 16.21 -5.35
CA PRO A 69 -14.47 17.14 -5.28
C PRO A 69 -15.17 17.09 -3.92
N PRO A 70 -15.61 18.24 -3.38
CA PRO A 70 -16.36 18.28 -2.13
C PRO A 70 -17.61 17.39 -2.20
N GLY A 71 -17.77 16.48 -1.23
CA GLY A 71 -18.94 15.62 -1.10
C GLY A 71 -19.00 14.45 -2.10
N ILE A 72 -17.93 14.16 -2.84
CA ILE A 72 -17.87 13.03 -3.77
C ILE A 72 -18.11 11.67 -3.09
N GLU A 73 -17.89 11.59 -1.78
CA GLU A 73 -18.14 10.38 -0.97
C GLU A 73 -19.63 10.03 -0.86
N HIS A 74 -20.51 11.01 -1.06
CA HIS A 74 -21.96 10.82 -1.08
C HIS A 74 -22.49 10.45 -2.48
N ASP A 75 -21.67 10.63 -3.51
CA ASP A 75 -21.96 10.19 -4.87
C ASP A 75 -21.44 8.77 -5.07
N LEU A 76 -22.33 7.79 -4.89
CA LEU A 76 -21.99 6.36 -5.00
C LEU A 76 -21.33 6.00 -6.34
N ALA A 77 -21.79 6.59 -7.45
CA ALA A 77 -21.27 6.25 -8.77
C ALA A 77 -19.86 6.79 -8.98
N ASN A 78 -19.60 8.04 -8.57
CA ASN A 78 -18.29 8.65 -8.72
C ASN A 78 -17.28 8.17 -7.67
N TRP A 79 -17.75 7.86 -6.46
CA TRP A 79 -16.94 7.22 -5.43
C TRP A 79 -16.50 5.80 -5.84
N GLU A 80 -17.37 5.05 -6.52
CA GLU A 80 -17.02 3.72 -7.02
C GLU A 80 -15.91 3.79 -8.08
N LYS A 81 -15.89 4.82 -8.94
CA LYS A 81 -14.78 5.02 -9.90
C LYS A 81 -13.43 5.19 -9.19
N ILE A 82 -13.39 5.95 -8.09
CA ILE A 82 -12.18 6.13 -7.28
C ILE A 82 -11.80 4.82 -6.60
N SER A 83 -12.76 4.15 -5.97
CA SER A 83 -12.57 2.87 -5.27
C SER A 83 -12.08 1.77 -6.22
N ALA A 84 -12.59 1.73 -7.45
CA ALA A 84 -12.15 0.83 -8.51
C ALA A 84 -10.71 1.12 -8.94
N TYR A 85 -10.36 2.41 -9.13
CA TYR A 85 -8.99 2.78 -9.49
C TYR A 85 -7.98 2.46 -8.39
N VAL A 86 -8.32 2.67 -7.12
CA VAL A 86 -7.49 2.25 -5.97
C VAL A 86 -7.28 0.73 -5.98
N SER A 87 -8.35 -0.05 -6.22
CA SER A 87 -8.28 -1.51 -6.28
C SER A 87 -7.39 -1.99 -7.44
N TYR A 88 -7.47 -1.30 -8.58
CA TYR A 88 -6.62 -1.51 -9.74
C TYR A 88 -5.14 -1.21 -9.40
N ALA A 89 -4.85 -0.04 -8.83
CA ALA A 89 -3.50 0.38 -8.45
C ALA A 89 -2.83 -0.61 -7.48
N LEU A 90 -3.54 -1.03 -6.43
CA LEU A 90 -3.07 -2.05 -5.49
C LEU A 90 -2.77 -3.38 -6.19
N THR A 91 -3.59 -3.78 -7.16
CA THR A 91 -3.36 -5.00 -7.94
C THR A 91 -2.13 -4.90 -8.83
N GLN A 92 -1.92 -3.75 -9.47
CA GLN A 92 -0.72 -3.49 -10.28
C GLN A 92 0.53 -3.50 -9.40
N THR A 93 0.50 -2.83 -8.24
CA THR A 93 1.63 -2.84 -7.29
C THR A 93 1.95 -4.25 -6.84
N ARG A 94 0.95 -5.07 -6.49
CA ARG A 94 1.16 -6.47 -6.11
C ARG A 94 1.83 -7.24 -7.25
N SER A 95 1.35 -7.08 -8.48
CA SER A 95 1.96 -7.73 -9.64
C SER A 95 3.43 -7.36 -9.81
N LYS A 96 3.77 -6.06 -9.69
CA LYS A 96 5.15 -5.55 -9.75
C LYS A 96 6.03 -6.15 -8.66
N VAL A 97 5.61 -6.12 -7.40
CA VAL A 97 6.37 -6.67 -6.27
C VAL A 97 6.60 -8.18 -6.44
N LYS A 98 5.56 -8.93 -6.81
CA LYS A 98 5.67 -10.37 -7.07
C LYS A 98 6.66 -10.69 -8.18
N LYS A 99 6.67 -9.87 -9.24
CA LYS A 99 7.64 -10.00 -10.35
C LYS A 99 9.07 -9.75 -9.87
N ALA A 100 9.30 -8.65 -9.13
CA ALA A 100 10.61 -8.32 -8.57
C ALA A 100 11.14 -9.44 -7.65
N ILE A 101 10.28 -10.00 -6.80
CA ILE A 101 10.65 -11.14 -5.93
C ILE A 101 11.05 -12.36 -6.76
N ARG A 102 10.27 -12.71 -7.79
CA ARG A 102 10.59 -13.85 -8.66
C ARG A 102 11.95 -13.67 -9.34
N GLU A 103 12.24 -12.47 -9.83
CA GLU A 103 13.52 -12.13 -10.46
C GLU A 103 14.67 -12.21 -9.44
N SER A 104 14.46 -11.71 -8.22
CA SER A 104 15.47 -11.75 -7.15
C SER A 104 15.88 -13.17 -6.74
N ILE A 105 14.93 -14.12 -6.76
CA ILE A 105 15.19 -15.53 -6.42
C ILE A 105 16.12 -16.12 -7.49
N LYS A 106 15.84 -15.85 -8.77
CA LYS A 106 16.67 -16.35 -9.88
C LYS A 106 18.06 -15.76 -9.90
N ALA A 107 18.17 -14.47 -9.59
CA ALA A 107 19.42 -13.73 -9.58
C ALA A 107 20.18 -13.84 -8.25
N ASN A 108 19.67 -14.60 -7.28
CA ASN A 108 20.21 -14.71 -5.92
C ASN A 108 20.49 -13.34 -5.27
N THR A 109 19.62 -12.36 -5.49
CA THR A 109 19.83 -10.97 -5.07
C THR A 109 19.68 -10.82 -3.55
N ASN A 110 20.58 -10.07 -2.92
CA ASN A 110 20.45 -9.77 -1.48
C ASN A 110 19.17 -8.96 -1.17
N ILE A 111 18.63 -9.11 0.05
CA ILE A 111 17.31 -8.55 0.41
C ILE A 111 17.25 -7.03 0.38
N PHE A 112 18.38 -6.38 0.63
CA PHE A 112 18.45 -4.92 0.67
C PHE A 112 18.37 -4.34 -0.73
N THR A 113 19.11 -4.90 -1.69
CA THR A 113 19.05 -4.52 -3.10
C THR A 113 17.66 -4.79 -3.68
N LEU A 114 17.04 -5.93 -3.33
CA LEU A 114 15.64 -6.19 -3.71
C LEU A 114 14.68 -5.14 -3.14
N SER A 115 14.83 -4.82 -1.85
CA SER A 115 13.94 -3.85 -1.21
C SER A 115 14.15 -2.44 -1.77
N GLN A 116 15.38 -2.06 -2.12
CA GLN A 116 15.70 -0.82 -2.84
C GLN A 116 15.04 -0.78 -4.21
N ALA A 117 15.11 -1.86 -4.98
CA ALA A 117 14.47 -1.96 -6.29
C ALA A 117 12.94 -1.82 -6.20
N ILE A 118 12.31 -2.35 -5.15
CA ILE A 118 10.87 -2.22 -4.91
C ILE A 118 10.48 -0.77 -4.61
N VAL A 119 11.31 -0.02 -3.87
CA VAL A 119 11.01 1.37 -3.47
C VAL A 119 11.57 2.44 -4.40
N GLN A 120 12.36 2.08 -5.42
CA GLN A 120 13.09 3.02 -6.27
C GLN A 120 12.21 4.11 -6.92
N SER A 121 10.93 3.81 -7.17
CA SER A 121 9.98 4.75 -7.79
C SER A 121 9.11 5.50 -6.77
N THR A 122 9.43 5.44 -5.48
CA THR A 122 8.65 6.07 -4.41
C THR A 122 9.54 6.88 -3.47
N PRO A 123 8.97 7.82 -2.69
CA PRO A 123 9.70 8.49 -1.63
C PRO A 123 10.01 7.55 -0.42
N CYS A 124 9.66 6.27 -0.48
CA CYS A 124 9.92 5.34 0.61
C CYS A 124 11.40 5.01 0.73
N ARG A 125 11.92 4.97 1.97
CA ARG A 125 13.28 4.50 2.25
C ARG A 125 13.29 3.02 2.59
N THR A 126 14.37 2.35 2.24
CA THR A 126 14.58 0.94 2.59
C THR A 126 14.98 0.80 4.05
N THR A 127 14.07 0.30 4.89
CA THR A 127 14.32 0.04 6.32
C THR A 127 14.51 -1.46 6.60
N VAL A 128 15.01 -1.79 7.79
CA VAL A 128 15.17 -3.19 8.25
C VAL A 128 13.81 -3.91 8.30
N GLN A 129 12.78 -3.21 8.77
CA GLN A 129 11.43 -3.75 8.91
C GLN A 129 10.81 -4.02 7.54
N LEU A 130 11.03 -3.13 6.56
CA LEU A 130 10.61 -3.38 5.18
C LEU A 130 11.34 -4.60 4.61
N CYS A 131 12.65 -4.70 4.80
CA CYS A 131 13.42 -5.86 4.34
C CYS A 131 12.90 -7.17 4.94
N ALA A 132 12.52 -7.18 6.23
CA ALA A 132 11.94 -8.36 6.87
C ALA A 132 10.57 -8.74 6.27
N ARG A 133 9.75 -7.74 5.90
CA ARG A 133 8.47 -7.97 5.19
C ARG A 133 8.70 -8.55 3.79
N VAL A 134 9.64 -8.00 3.04
CA VAL A 134 10.00 -8.50 1.70
C VAL A 134 10.59 -9.92 1.80
N ALA A 135 11.41 -10.19 2.82
CA ALA A 135 11.95 -11.53 3.09
C ALA A 135 10.83 -12.55 3.34
N LEU A 136 9.79 -12.18 4.10
CA LEU A 136 8.60 -13.02 4.27
C LEU A 136 7.91 -13.29 2.92
N MET A 137 7.69 -12.25 2.12
CA MET A 137 7.08 -12.40 0.79
C MET A 137 7.91 -13.32 -0.12
N ARG A 138 9.24 -13.25 -0.04
CA ARG A 138 10.16 -14.11 -0.79
C ARG A 138 10.11 -15.56 -0.33
N ALA A 139 10.16 -15.81 0.98
CA ALA A 139 10.04 -17.14 1.55
C ALA A 139 8.74 -17.84 1.11
N ILE A 140 7.59 -17.13 1.18
CA ILE A 140 6.31 -17.68 0.71
C ILE A 140 6.31 -17.90 -0.81
N HIS A 141 7.02 -17.07 -1.58
CA HIS A 141 7.11 -17.26 -3.03
C HIS A 141 7.81 -18.57 -3.36
N GLU A 142 8.87 -18.91 -2.62
CA GLU A 142 9.54 -20.20 -2.77
C GLU A 142 8.66 -21.38 -2.35
N GLU A 143 7.94 -21.27 -1.24
CA GLU A 143 7.03 -22.33 -0.76
C GLU A 143 5.95 -22.70 -1.79
N CYS A 144 5.44 -21.73 -2.55
CA CYS A 144 4.32 -21.93 -3.48
C CYS A 144 4.62 -21.65 -4.96
N ASN A 145 5.89 -21.46 -5.31
CA ASN A 145 6.36 -21.02 -6.62
C ASN A 145 5.59 -19.81 -7.20
N GLY A 146 5.13 -18.90 -6.33
CA GLY A 146 4.33 -17.76 -6.72
C GLY A 146 2.99 -18.12 -7.39
N GLY A 147 2.31 -19.18 -6.97
CA GLY A 147 1.00 -19.57 -7.49
C GLY A 147 -0.12 -18.54 -7.25
N GLU A 148 -1.36 -18.89 -7.62
CA GLU A 148 -2.53 -18.01 -7.47
C GLU A 148 -2.83 -17.65 -6.01
N LYS A 149 -2.57 -18.59 -5.09
CA LYS A 149 -2.79 -18.42 -3.64
C LYS A 149 -1.67 -17.63 -2.94
N TYR A 150 -0.64 -17.19 -3.66
CA TYR A 150 0.54 -16.52 -3.09
C TYR A 150 0.21 -15.42 -2.07
N TRP A 151 -0.62 -14.44 -2.45
CA TRP A 151 -1.01 -13.35 -1.56
C TRP A 151 -1.85 -13.83 -0.37
N ASN A 152 -2.72 -14.83 -0.58
CA ASN A 152 -3.50 -15.41 0.52
C ASN A 152 -2.59 -16.10 1.55
N LEU A 153 -1.52 -16.76 1.09
CA LEU A 153 -0.55 -17.42 1.97
C LEU A 153 0.28 -16.41 2.77
N ILE A 154 0.66 -15.28 2.16
CA ILE A 154 1.30 -14.18 2.89
C ILE A 154 0.36 -13.66 3.97
N ASP A 155 -0.89 -13.36 3.63
CA ASP A 155 -1.87 -12.84 4.59
C ASP A 155 -2.13 -13.83 5.73
N ALA A 156 -2.24 -15.13 5.42
CA ALA A 156 -2.36 -16.18 6.43
C ALA A 156 -1.12 -16.26 7.35
N ARG A 157 0.09 -16.07 6.80
CA ARG A 157 1.32 -16.07 7.59
C ARG A 157 1.41 -14.83 8.48
N LEU A 158 1.00 -13.67 7.99
CA LEU A 158 0.91 -12.45 8.79
C LEU A 158 -0.07 -12.61 9.95
N GLU A 159 -1.24 -13.19 9.69
CA GLU A 159 -2.23 -13.47 10.73
C GLU A 159 -1.69 -14.45 11.77
N PHE A 160 -0.99 -15.51 11.34
CA PHE A 160 -0.33 -16.45 12.24
C PHE A 160 0.74 -15.80 13.12
N ILE A 161 1.57 -14.90 12.55
CA ILE A 161 2.58 -14.16 13.32
C ILE A 161 1.89 -13.25 14.35
N ARG A 162 0.82 -12.56 13.96
CA ARG A 162 0.07 -11.66 14.85
C ARG A 162 -0.63 -12.43 15.98
N SER A 163 -1.32 -13.53 15.68
CA SER A 163 -2.00 -14.35 16.69
C SER A 163 -1.03 -14.95 17.70
N ARG A 164 0.16 -15.39 17.27
CA ARG A 164 1.20 -15.95 18.14
C ARG A 164 1.91 -14.87 18.98
N ALA A 165 2.05 -13.66 18.45
CA ALA A 165 2.64 -12.54 19.18
C ALA A 165 1.67 -11.92 20.20
N GLY A 166 0.35 -12.01 19.95
CA GLY A 166 -0.66 -11.29 20.70
C GLY A 166 -0.42 -9.78 20.62
N SER A 167 -0.56 -9.07 21.74
CA SER A 167 -0.31 -7.61 21.81
C SER A 167 1.17 -7.22 21.98
N SER A 168 2.11 -8.17 21.87
CA SER A 168 3.53 -7.89 22.13
C SER A 168 4.30 -7.51 20.86
N ALA A 169 4.60 -6.22 20.72
CA ALA A 169 5.43 -5.70 19.63
C ALA A 169 6.82 -6.38 19.56
N SER A 170 7.42 -6.69 20.72
CA SER A 170 8.71 -7.40 20.77
C SER A 170 8.64 -8.80 20.16
N LYS A 171 7.55 -9.54 20.39
CA LYS A 171 7.38 -10.88 19.79
C LYS A 171 7.19 -10.81 18.28
N MET A 172 6.44 -9.81 17.79
CA MET A 172 6.30 -9.59 16.35
C MET A 172 7.66 -9.26 15.71
N ALA A 173 8.42 -8.34 16.30
CA ALA A 173 9.74 -7.96 15.81
C ALA A 173 10.70 -9.16 15.78
N LYS A 174 10.70 -10.01 16.82
CA LYS A 174 11.50 -11.26 16.83
C LYS A 174 11.13 -12.21 15.70
N ALA A 175 9.84 -12.39 15.40
CA ALA A 175 9.41 -13.25 14.30
C ALA A 175 9.90 -12.74 12.94
N PHE A 176 9.77 -11.44 12.69
CA PHE A 176 10.26 -10.82 11.45
C PHE A 176 11.78 -10.82 11.33
N ASN A 177 12.50 -10.59 12.44
CA ASN A 177 13.95 -10.67 12.47
C ASN A 177 14.46 -12.07 12.17
N GLU A 178 13.77 -13.12 12.64
CA GLU A 178 14.13 -14.50 12.31
C GLU A 178 13.92 -14.80 10.83
N VAL A 179 12.81 -14.34 10.24
CA VAL A 179 12.58 -14.45 8.79
C VAL A 179 13.70 -13.76 8.01
N LEU A 180 14.07 -12.53 8.40
CA LEU A 180 15.15 -11.78 7.77
C LEU A 180 16.51 -12.48 7.92
N ARG A 181 16.78 -13.09 9.08
CA ARG A 181 18.01 -13.84 9.35
C ARG A 181 18.13 -15.05 8.43
N LEU A 182 17.06 -15.84 8.30
CA LEU A 182 17.02 -17.01 7.41
C LEU A 182 17.21 -16.62 5.95
N ASP A 183 16.59 -15.53 5.54
CA ASP A 183 16.70 -15.00 4.19
C ASP A 183 18.12 -14.51 3.88
N ARG A 184 18.77 -13.78 4.81
CA ARG A 184 20.18 -13.39 4.71
C ARG A 184 21.13 -14.58 4.61
N ALA A 185 20.91 -15.61 5.42
CA ALA A 185 21.74 -16.82 5.38
C ALA A 185 21.68 -17.54 4.02
N LYS A 186 20.57 -17.39 3.29
CA LYS A 186 20.35 -18.04 2.00
C LYS A 186 20.82 -17.19 0.81
N TYR A 187 20.53 -15.89 0.83
CA TYR A 187 20.70 -14.98 -0.31
C TYR A 187 21.79 -13.90 -0.10
N GLY A 188 22.42 -13.85 1.08
CA GLY A 188 23.38 -12.83 1.47
C GLY A 188 24.74 -13.38 1.91
N ALA A 189 25.06 -14.63 1.56
CA ALA A 189 26.30 -15.28 1.98
C ALA A 189 27.57 -14.64 1.37
N ASP A 190 27.43 -13.96 0.22
CA ASP A 190 28.55 -13.40 -0.54
C ASP A 190 28.74 -11.88 -0.36
N ASP A 191 27.79 -11.18 0.28
CA ASP A 191 27.81 -9.73 0.47
C ASP A 191 27.57 -9.36 1.95
N GLU A 192 28.56 -8.73 2.58
CA GLU A 192 28.38 -8.13 3.91
C GLU A 192 27.75 -6.73 3.73
N TYR A 193 26.42 -6.63 3.87
CA TYR A 193 25.70 -5.35 3.79
C TYR A 193 25.03 -4.99 5.12
N ILE A 194 25.26 -3.76 5.55
CA ILE A 194 24.63 -3.18 6.74
C ILE A 194 23.35 -2.47 6.30
N ILE A 195 22.20 -2.93 6.78
CA ILE A 195 20.97 -2.17 6.69
C ILE A 195 20.99 -1.16 7.84
N GLY A 196 21.20 0.11 7.53
CA GLY A 196 21.12 1.17 8.53
C GLY A 196 19.73 1.24 9.16
N ASP A 197 19.67 1.53 10.45
CA ASP A 197 18.41 1.83 11.15
C ASP A 197 18.00 3.26 10.78
N THR A 198 17.63 3.46 9.51
CA THR A 198 17.20 4.75 9.00
C THR A 198 15.78 5.02 9.46
N ILE A 199 15.59 6.18 10.10
CA ILE A 199 14.27 6.72 10.44
C ILE A 199 13.41 6.75 9.17
N THR A 200 12.18 6.26 9.27
CA THR A 200 11.18 6.32 8.20
C THR A 200 11.02 7.77 7.75
N ASP A 201 10.94 7.99 6.44
CA ASP A 201 10.70 9.33 5.89
C ASP A 201 9.35 9.89 6.39
N GLU A 202 9.24 11.20 6.61
CA GLU A 202 8.02 11.84 7.15
C GLU A 202 6.76 11.41 6.39
N TRP A 203 6.89 11.23 5.07
CA TRP A 203 5.78 10.79 4.23
C TRP A 203 5.32 9.36 4.56
N GLN A 204 6.27 8.44 4.76
CA GLN A 204 5.96 7.06 5.12
C GLN A 204 5.41 6.98 6.55
N GLN A 205 5.91 7.82 7.47
CA GLN A 205 5.39 7.90 8.83
C GLN A 205 3.91 8.29 8.85
N ARG A 206 3.50 9.28 8.05
CA ARG A 206 2.07 9.67 7.90
C ARG A 206 1.20 8.53 7.38
N VAL A 207 1.72 7.72 6.47
CA VAL A 207 1.00 6.53 5.98
C VAL A 207 0.91 5.49 7.09
N ASP A 208 2.01 5.22 7.79
CA ASP A 208 2.05 4.24 8.87
C ASP A 208 1.14 4.61 10.04
N GLU A 209 0.96 5.89 10.34
CA GLU A 209 -0.01 6.40 11.33
C GLU A 209 -1.46 6.10 10.92
N VAL A 210 -1.81 6.36 9.65
CA VAL A 210 -3.15 6.06 9.12
C VAL A 210 -3.38 4.55 9.08
N VAL A 211 -2.36 3.76 8.74
CA VAL A 211 -2.46 2.29 8.72
C VAL A 211 -2.54 1.70 10.13
N ALA A 212 -1.82 2.26 11.10
CA ALA A 212 -1.86 1.84 12.50
C ALA A 212 -3.18 2.21 13.22
N GLY A 213 -3.99 3.10 12.63
CA GLY A 213 -5.19 3.62 13.28
C GLY A 213 -4.90 4.58 14.42
N THR A 214 -3.65 5.08 14.53
CA THR A 214 -3.27 6.14 15.47
C THR A 214 -3.57 7.49 14.81
N SER A 215 -4.84 7.83 14.73
CA SER A 215 -5.24 9.23 14.50
C SER A 215 -5.30 9.92 15.85
N ASP A 216 -4.42 10.92 16.05
CA ASP A 216 -4.63 11.94 17.07
C ASP A 216 -6.07 12.44 17.00
N THR A 217 -6.69 12.52 18.18
CA THR A 217 -7.96 13.18 18.49
C THR A 217 -8.17 14.49 17.78
#